data_AF-A0A8C1NGR1-F1
#
_entry.id   AF-A0A8C1NGR1-F1
#
_cell.length_a   1.000
_cell.length_b   1.000
_cell.length_c   1.000
_cell.angle_alpha   90.00
_cell.angle_beta   90.00
_cell.angle_gamma   90.00
#
_symmetry.space_group_name_H-M   'P 1'
#
loop_
_entity.id
_entity.type
_entity.pdbx_description
1 polymer ?
#
loop_
_entity_poly.entity_id
_entity_poly.type
_entity_poly.pdbx_seq_one_letter_code
_entity_poly.pdbx_strand_id
1 'polypeptide(L)'
;MEGIVEGCLGFLYDLLVVVCAGLLLLRVAEGWSVRWLVLLLVPGVTLSCLVHSSALKVGLVSVLCSVIHYVGREGVTLPTQNKAVLITGCDSGFGHDLARFLDSAGMRVFAGVLDELSPGALELKKAASPNVTVLQLDITNSSQITQALQYIQSQTGETGLWALVNNAGVLGYVCDGEILPIKMYKKCLDVNFIGSVEITQVFLPLIRQSKGRLINISSMAGEVPLPGFAGYGASKAALISFSGTIRQELSRWGVKVIIIQPGGFKTSVCNLRGNSCCPTDEDDSGVVQICMEFLCGSQIFWAAESSGIALRRTSSAVCLRKRWRLTEKSTSAQCSSGWSTCPQYQAQTRGRFWRL
;
A
#
# COMPACT_ATOMS: atom_id res chain seq x y z
N MET A 1 -53.24 -18.54 -20.60
CA MET A 1 -52.19 -17.72 -21.23
C MET A 1 -51.15 -17.24 -20.22
N GLU A 2 -51.53 -16.96 -18.97
CA GLU A 2 -50.60 -16.48 -17.92
C GLU A 2 -49.44 -17.45 -17.60
N GLY A 3 -49.69 -18.77 -17.52
CA GLY A 3 -48.63 -19.74 -17.22
C GLY A 3 -47.55 -19.90 -18.32
N ILE A 4 -47.84 -19.53 -19.57
CA ILE A 4 -46.85 -19.57 -20.67
C ILE A 4 -45.96 -18.32 -20.61
N VAL A 5 -46.53 -17.19 -20.21
CA VAL A 5 -45.81 -15.92 -20.06
C VAL A 5 -44.85 -15.97 -18.87
N GLU A 6 -45.27 -16.57 -17.74
CA GLU A 6 -44.39 -16.82 -16.59
C GLU A 6 -43.23 -17.77 -16.93
N GLY A 7 -43.49 -18.84 -17.70
CA GLY A 7 -42.45 -19.76 -18.16
C GLY A 7 -41.41 -19.10 -19.07
N CYS A 8 -41.85 -18.27 -20.03
CA CYS A 8 -40.96 -17.52 -20.91
C CYS A 8 -40.15 -16.44 -20.18
N LEU A 9 -40.75 -15.75 -19.21
CA LEU A 9 -40.05 -14.77 -18.37
C LEU A 9 -38.99 -15.43 -17.48
N GLY A 10 -39.29 -16.60 -16.91
CA GLY A 10 -38.32 -17.40 -16.15
C GLY A 10 -37.13 -17.86 -17.02
N PHE A 11 -37.41 -18.30 -18.25
CA PHE A 11 -36.36 -18.72 -19.18
C PHE A 11 -35.46 -17.56 -19.63
N LEU A 12 -36.05 -16.40 -19.93
CA LEU A 12 -35.30 -15.19 -20.28
C LEU A 12 -34.46 -14.66 -19.11
N TYR A 13 -34.98 -14.76 -17.88
CA TYR A 13 -34.23 -14.40 -16.67
C TYR A 13 -33.06 -15.34 -16.42
N ASP A 14 -33.28 -16.66 -16.51
CA ASP A 14 -32.21 -17.65 -16.36
C ASP A 14 -31.12 -17.48 -17.43
N LEU A 15 -31.50 -17.19 -18.68
CA LEU A 15 -30.56 -16.89 -19.76
C LEU A 15 -29.75 -15.61 -19.49
N LEU A 16 -30.40 -14.55 -18.98
CA LEU A 16 -29.74 -13.29 -18.63
C LEU A 16 -28.73 -13.49 -17.49
N VAL A 17 -29.08 -14.26 -16.45
CA VAL A 17 -28.18 -14.57 -15.34
C VAL A 17 -26.96 -15.35 -15.82
N VAL A 18 -27.15 -16.35 -16.68
CA VAL A 18 -26.04 -17.13 -17.26
C VAL A 18 -25.13 -16.25 -18.13
N VAL A 19 -25.70 -15.37 -18.94
CA VAL A 19 -24.92 -14.45 -19.80
C VAL A 19 -24.19 -13.41 -18.95
N CYS A 20 -24.83 -12.81 -17.95
CA CYS A 20 -24.19 -11.86 -17.04
C CYS A 20 -23.08 -12.51 -16.20
N ALA A 21 -23.30 -13.73 -15.70
CA ALA A 21 -22.28 -14.51 -15.00
C ALA A 21 -21.12 -14.85 -15.96
N GLY A 22 -21.41 -15.30 -17.18
CA GLY A 22 -20.41 -15.58 -18.21
C GLY A 22 -19.58 -14.35 -18.58
N LEU A 23 -20.20 -13.17 -18.74
CA LEU A 23 -19.51 -11.92 -19.03
C LEU A 23 -18.68 -11.40 -17.85
N LEU A 24 -19.15 -11.57 -16.61
CA LEU A 24 -18.38 -11.26 -15.41
C LEU A 24 -17.15 -12.18 -15.33
N LEU A 25 -17.31 -13.45 -15.66
CA LEU A 25 -16.24 -14.46 -15.67
C LEU A 25 -15.23 -14.21 -16.79
N LEU A 26 -15.65 -13.77 -17.97
CA LEU A 26 -14.75 -13.40 -19.07
C LEU A 26 -13.86 -12.19 -18.71
N ARG A 27 -14.35 -11.26 -17.88
CA ARG A 27 -13.53 -10.17 -17.32
C ARG A 27 -12.60 -10.62 -16.19
N VAL A 28 -12.95 -11.69 -15.47
CA VAL A 28 -12.12 -12.27 -14.40
C VAL A 28 -11.04 -13.21 -14.95
N ALA A 29 -11.28 -13.81 -16.13
CA ALA A 29 -10.41 -14.78 -16.78
C ALA A 29 -9.09 -14.21 -17.36
N GLU A 30 -8.81 -12.91 -17.27
CA GLU A 30 -7.53 -12.32 -17.71
C GLU A 30 -6.28 -12.80 -16.93
N GLY A 31 -6.42 -13.75 -15.99
CA GLY A 31 -5.29 -14.33 -15.26
C GLY A 31 -5.47 -15.76 -14.75
N TRP A 32 -6.44 -16.53 -15.25
CA TRP A 32 -6.84 -17.82 -14.64
C TRP A 32 -6.47 -19.02 -15.51
N SER A 33 -6.05 -20.12 -14.89
CA SER A 33 -5.89 -21.39 -15.62
C SER A 33 -7.28 -21.95 -15.98
N VAL A 34 -7.48 -22.25 -17.27
CA VAL A 34 -8.77 -22.75 -17.83
C VAL A 34 -9.27 -24.02 -17.12
N ARG A 35 -8.37 -24.76 -16.44
CA ARG A 35 -8.67 -25.98 -15.69
C ARG A 35 -9.59 -25.77 -14.49
N TRP A 36 -9.40 -24.68 -13.72
CA TRP A 36 -10.23 -24.40 -12.54
C TRP A 36 -11.62 -23.89 -12.89
N LEU A 37 -11.73 -23.14 -13.99
CA LEU A 37 -13.01 -22.68 -14.53
C LEU A 37 -13.91 -23.88 -14.88
N VAL A 38 -13.38 -24.90 -15.57
CA VAL A 38 -14.17 -26.07 -15.98
C VAL A 38 -14.58 -26.95 -14.79
N LEU A 39 -13.69 -27.15 -13.81
CA LEU A 39 -13.96 -28.04 -12.67
C LEU A 39 -15.01 -27.51 -11.68
N LEU A 40 -15.15 -26.18 -11.55
CA LEU A 40 -16.11 -25.57 -10.62
C LEU A 40 -17.42 -25.12 -11.30
N LEU A 41 -17.37 -24.74 -12.59
CA LEU A 41 -18.56 -24.25 -13.30
C LEU A 41 -19.53 -25.38 -13.69
N VAL A 42 -19.02 -26.52 -14.16
CA VAL A 42 -19.88 -27.61 -14.65
C VAL A 42 -20.75 -28.21 -13.54
N PRO A 43 -20.24 -28.49 -12.32
CA PRO A 43 -21.08 -28.95 -11.22
C PRO A 43 -22.03 -27.87 -10.67
N GLY A 44 -21.60 -26.60 -10.65
CA GLY A 44 -22.40 -25.49 -10.12
C GLY A 44 -23.60 -25.12 -10.99
N VAL A 45 -23.41 -25.11 -12.32
CA VAL A 45 -24.49 -24.86 -13.29
C VAL A 45 -25.47 -26.03 -13.32
N THR A 46 -24.98 -27.27 -13.25
CA THR A 46 -25.84 -28.46 -13.21
C THR A 46 -26.67 -28.56 -11.92
N LEU A 47 -26.12 -28.15 -10.77
CA LEU A 47 -26.85 -28.09 -9.50
C LEU A 47 -27.92 -26.98 -9.50
N SER A 48 -27.65 -25.84 -10.14
CA SER A 48 -28.60 -24.73 -10.29
C SER A 48 -29.83 -25.10 -11.13
N CYS A 49 -29.66 -25.97 -12.13
CA CYS A 49 -30.76 -26.49 -12.95
C CYS A 49 -31.74 -27.40 -12.19
N LEU A 50 -31.35 -27.98 -11.05
CA LEU A 50 -32.19 -28.87 -10.24
C LEU A 50 -33.07 -28.12 -9.22
N VAL A 51 -32.86 -26.81 -9.05
CA VAL A 51 -33.51 -26.02 -8.02
C VAL A 51 -34.58 -25.09 -8.63
N HIS A 52 -35.84 -25.30 -8.26
CA HIS A 52 -36.97 -24.51 -8.80
C HIS A 52 -37.11 -23.12 -8.14
N SER A 53 -36.54 -22.92 -6.95
CA SER A 53 -36.60 -21.64 -6.24
C SER A 53 -35.54 -20.65 -6.75
N SER A 54 -35.99 -19.53 -7.31
CA SER A 54 -35.14 -18.45 -7.82
C SER A 54 -34.20 -17.86 -6.75
N ALA A 55 -34.65 -17.78 -5.49
CA ALA A 55 -33.84 -17.27 -4.39
C ALA A 55 -32.63 -18.17 -4.07
N LEU A 56 -32.82 -19.50 -4.15
CA LEU A 56 -31.78 -20.47 -3.82
C LEU A 56 -30.72 -20.56 -4.95
N LYS A 57 -31.13 -20.36 -6.22
CA LYS A 57 -30.21 -20.25 -7.36
C LYS A 57 -29.25 -19.08 -7.20
N VAL A 58 -29.75 -17.90 -6.81
CA VAL A 58 -28.92 -16.70 -6.59
C VAL A 58 -27.92 -16.92 -5.46
N GLY A 59 -28.35 -17.56 -4.37
CA GLY A 59 -27.47 -17.92 -3.25
C GLY A 59 -26.34 -18.87 -3.68
N LEU A 60 -26.65 -19.95 -4.40
CA LEU A 60 -25.67 -20.92 -4.87
C LEU A 60 -24.67 -20.31 -5.86
N VAL A 61 -25.14 -19.49 -6.82
CA VAL A 61 -24.26 -18.79 -7.76
C VAL A 61 -23.36 -17.79 -7.03
N SER A 62 -23.87 -17.05 -6.04
CA SER A 62 -23.05 -16.14 -5.24
C SER A 62 -21.98 -16.88 -4.46
N VAL A 63 -22.33 -17.98 -3.79
CA VAL A 63 -21.37 -18.80 -3.03
C VAL A 63 -20.35 -19.42 -3.97
N LEU A 64 -20.77 -19.96 -5.12
CA LEU A 64 -19.86 -20.52 -6.12
C LEU A 64 -18.91 -19.44 -6.66
N CYS A 65 -19.40 -18.26 -7.00
CA CYS A 65 -18.56 -17.14 -7.42
C CYS A 65 -17.58 -16.71 -6.32
N SER A 66 -18.01 -16.69 -5.06
CA SER A 66 -17.13 -16.38 -3.92
C SER A 66 -16.07 -17.47 -3.69
N VAL A 67 -16.43 -18.74 -3.79
CA VAL A 67 -15.50 -19.88 -3.68
C VAL A 67 -14.53 -19.90 -4.85
N ILE A 68 -15.03 -19.71 -6.07
CA ILE A 68 -14.20 -19.55 -7.27
C ILE A 68 -13.22 -18.39 -7.04
N HIS A 69 -13.70 -17.19 -6.68
CA HIS A 69 -12.85 -16.03 -6.41
C HIS A 69 -11.85 -16.25 -5.27
N TYR A 70 -12.22 -17.01 -4.24
CA TYR A 70 -11.34 -17.32 -3.11
C TYR A 70 -10.26 -18.35 -3.49
N VAL A 71 -10.65 -19.42 -4.18
CA VAL A 71 -9.77 -20.55 -4.54
C VAL A 71 -8.90 -20.25 -5.77
N GLY A 72 -9.44 -19.56 -6.77
CA GLY A 72 -8.72 -19.16 -7.98
C GLY A 72 -7.92 -17.88 -7.85
N ARG A 73 -7.79 -17.36 -6.61
CA ARG A 73 -6.76 -16.38 -6.27
C ARG A 73 -5.39 -17.06 -6.21
N GLU A 74 -5.00 -17.74 -7.29
CA GLU A 74 -3.60 -18.06 -7.50
C GLU A 74 -2.89 -16.70 -7.61
N GLY A 75 -2.08 -16.39 -6.61
CA GLY A 75 -1.23 -15.21 -6.64
C GLY A 75 -0.38 -15.32 -7.89
N VAL A 76 -0.65 -14.49 -8.89
CA VAL A 76 0.24 -14.35 -10.04
C VAL A 76 1.59 -14.00 -9.43
N THR A 77 2.56 -14.91 -9.50
CA THR A 77 3.93 -14.67 -9.07
C THR A 77 4.70 -14.13 -10.26
N LEU A 78 5.13 -12.87 -10.22
CA LEU A 78 5.96 -12.32 -11.29
C LEU A 78 7.31 -13.05 -11.34
N PRO A 79 7.91 -13.16 -12.53
CA PRO A 79 9.21 -13.78 -12.69
C PRO A 79 10.28 -12.98 -11.93
N THR A 80 10.94 -13.64 -10.98
CA THR A 80 11.98 -13.04 -10.12
C THR A 80 13.38 -13.12 -10.74
N GLN A 81 13.59 -14.04 -11.68
CA GLN A 81 14.91 -14.28 -12.27
C GLN A 81 15.41 -13.06 -13.05
N ASN A 82 16.69 -12.71 -12.81
CA ASN A 82 17.41 -11.62 -13.48
C ASN A 82 16.76 -10.22 -13.33
N LYS A 83 15.99 -10.00 -12.27
CA LYS A 83 15.43 -8.68 -11.96
C LYS A 83 16.26 -7.98 -10.89
N ALA A 84 16.56 -6.71 -11.15
CA ALA A 84 17.28 -5.84 -10.25
C ALA A 84 16.33 -4.90 -9.48
N VAL A 85 16.51 -4.79 -8.17
CA VAL A 85 15.69 -3.96 -7.28
C VAL A 85 16.57 -3.08 -6.43
N LEU A 86 16.27 -1.78 -6.36
CA LEU A 86 16.87 -0.84 -5.41
C LEU A 86 15.86 -0.58 -4.29
N ILE A 87 16.28 -0.78 -3.05
CA ILE A 87 15.48 -0.49 -1.86
C ILE A 87 16.20 0.57 -1.03
N THR A 88 15.53 1.65 -0.66
CA THR A 88 16.09 2.67 0.23
C THR A 88 15.74 2.41 1.69
N GLY A 89 16.64 2.74 2.62
CA GLY A 89 16.39 2.60 4.06
C GLY A 89 16.39 1.14 4.52
N CYS A 90 17.43 0.39 4.14
CA CYS A 90 17.58 -1.03 4.50
C CYS A 90 18.30 -1.26 5.84
N ASP A 91 18.60 -0.20 6.59
CA ASP A 91 19.27 -0.31 7.90
C ASP A 91 18.44 -1.08 8.93
N SER A 92 17.11 -1.11 8.77
CA SER A 92 16.17 -1.79 9.67
C SER A 92 14.74 -1.86 9.10
N GLY A 93 13.87 -2.62 9.77
CA GLY A 93 12.43 -2.70 9.47
C GLY A 93 12.12 -3.23 8.08
N PHE A 94 11.05 -2.72 7.45
CA PHE A 94 10.55 -3.25 6.17
C PHE A 94 11.59 -3.30 5.06
N GLY A 95 12.47 -2.30 4.95
CA GLY A 95 13.51 -2.28 3.92
C GLY A 95 14.52 -3.41 4.10
N HIS A 96 14.92 -3.68 5.34
CA HIS A 96 15.83 -4.76 5.69
C HIS A 96 15.22 -6.14 5.39
N ASP A 97 14.00 -6.37 5.87
CA ASP A 97 13.32 -7.66 5.69
C ASP A 97 12.97 -7.91 4.21
N LEU A 98 12.57 -6.85 3.49
CA LEU A 98 12.34 -6.94 2.05
C LEU A 98 13.63 -7.29 1.30
N ALA A 99 14.77 -6.71 1.67
CA ALA A 99 16.05 -7.02 1.03
C ALA A 99 16.41 -8.50 1.20
N ARG A 100 16.28 -9.04 2.41
CA ARG A 100 16.51 -10.47 2.70
C ARG A 100 15.54 -11.37 1.98
N PHE A 101 14.28 -10.97 1.93
CA PHE A 101 13.26 -11.74 1.23
C PHE A 101 13.60 -11.83 -0.26
N LEU A 102 13.85 -10.70 -0.93
CA LEU A 102 14.12 -10.69 -2.37
C LEU A 102 15.41 -11.41 -2.73
N ASP A 103 16.39 -11.41 -1.82
CA ASP A 103 17.60 -12.25 -1.94
C ASP A 103 17.24 -13.75 -1.98
N SER A 104 16.41 -14.20 -1.02
CA SER A 104 15.95 -15.60 -0.97
C SER A 104 15.12 -15.99 -2.21
N ALA A 105 14.48 -15.01 -2.87
CA ALA A 105 13.76 -15.18 -4.12
C ALA A 105 14.65 -15.16 -5.38
N GLY A 106 15.97 -15.01 -5.20
CA GLY A 106 16.97 -15.02 -6.27
C GLY A 106 17.04 -13.73 -7.09
N MET A 107 16.54 -12.61 -6.56
CA MET A 107 16.61 -11.31 -7.21
C MET A 107 17.92 -10.60 -6.90
N ARG A 108 18.36 -9.72 -7.80
CA ARG A 108 19.49 -8.82 -7.53
C ARG A 108 19.00 -7.63 -6.72
N VAL A 109 19.52 -7.45 -5.52
CA VAL A 109 19.08 -6.41 -4.58
C VAL A 109 20.21 -5.42 -4.31
N PHE A 110 19.94 -4.16 -4.62
CA PHE A 110 20.74 -3.03 -4.17
C PHE A 110 20.10 -2.47 -2.90
N ALA A 111 20.67 -2.79 -1.74
CA ALA A 111 20.19 -2.37 -0.44
C ALA A 111 20.83 -1.04 -0.04
N GLY A 112 20.12 0.06 -0.27
CA GLY A 112 20.54 1.40 0.14
C GLY A 112 20.37 1.60 1.64
N VAL A 113 21.46 1.90 2.34
CA VAL A 113 21.52 2.11 3.79
C VAL A 113 22.05 3.50 4.11
N LEU A 114 21.56 4.11 5.18
CA LEU A 114 22.04 5.42 5.65
C LEU A 114 23.41 5.32 6.30
N ASP A 115 23.73 4.19 6.94
CA ASP A 115 25.06 3.93 7.48
C ASP A 115 25.46 2.48 7.19
N GLU A 116 26.49 2.32 6.35
CA GLU A 116 27.07 1.03 6.00
C GLU A 116 27.66 0.24 7.17
N LEU A 117 27.88 0.90 8.31
CA LEU A 117 28.35 0.31 9.56
C LEU A 117 27.22 0.04 10.55
N SER A 118 25.96 0.36 10.20
CA SER A 118 24.82 0.06 11.06
C SER A 118 24.69 -1.45 11.28
N PRO A 119 24.15 -1.90 12.43
CA PRO A 119 23.98 -3.32 12.72
C PRO A 119 23.20 -4.07 11.61
N GLY A 120 22.14 -3.46 11.07
CA GLY A 120 21.35 -4.04 9.99
C GLY A 120 22.08 -4.07 8.66
N ALA A 121 22.90 -3.06 8.33
CA ALA A 121 23.75 -3.10 7.14
C ALA A 121 24.82 -4.20 7.23
N LEU A 122 25.43 -4.36 8.42
CA LEU A 122 26.41 -5.43 8.66
C LEU A 122 25.76 -6.82 8.63
N GLU A 123 24.54 -6.96 9.13
CA GLU A 123 23.77 -8.19 9.02
C GLU A 123 23.47 -8.52 7.55
N LEU A 124 22.99 -7.54 6.76
CA LEU A 124 22.78 -7.74 5.32
C LEU A 124 24.08 -8.15 4.63
N LYS A 125 25.22 -7.49 4.90
CA LYS A 125 26.51 -7.88 4.31
C LYS A 125 26.95 -9.30 4.67
N LYS A 126 26.61 -9.79 5.87
CA LYS A 126 26.95 -11.15 6.33
C LYS A 126 26.02 -12.23 5.79
N ALA A 127 24.72 -11.93 5.72
CA ALA A 127 23.68 -12.86 5.28
C ALA A 127 23.47 -12.85 3.75
N ALA A 128 23.97 -11.82 3.06
CA ALA A 128 23.85 -11.61 1.63
C ALA A 128 24.39 -12.78 0.81
N SER A 129 23.57 -13.28 -0.11
CA SER A 129 24.08 -14.00 -1.28
C SER A 129 24.86 -13.04 -2.20
N PRO A 130 25.55 -13.55 -3.24
CA PRO A 130 26.20 -12.71 -4.26
C PRO A 130 25.25 -11.72 -4.97
N ASN A 131 23.93 -11.87 -4.81
CA ASN A 131 22.94 -11.02 -5.44
C ASN A 131 22.58 -9.76 -4.63
N VAL A 132 22.99 -9.67 -3.37
CA VAL A 132 22.74 -8.49 -2.52
C VAL A 132 23.98 -7.62 -2.48
N THR A 133 23.81 -6.34 -2.79
CA THR A 133 24.85 -5.32 -2.64
C THR A 133 24.35 -4.23 -1.72
N VAL A 134 25.03 -4.05 -0.60
CA VAL A 134 24.75 -2.95 0.34
C VAL A 134 25.46 -1.68 -0.15
N LEU A 135 24.74 -0.57 -0.22
CA LEU A 135 25.21 0.71 -0.73
C LEU A 135 24.97 1.82 0.30
N GLN A 136 26.01 2.59 0.63
CA GLN A 136 25.87 3.87 1.33
C GLN A 136 25.01 4.84 0.49
N LEU A 137 23.81 5.15 1.00
CA LEU A 137 22.82 5.95 0.28
C LEU A 137 21.95 6.79 1.22
N ASP A 138 22.39 8.01 1.50
CA ASP A 138 21.55 9.07 2.03
C ASP A 138 20.75 9.71 0.89
N ILE A 139 19.42 9.50 0.90
CA ILE A 139 18.50 10.04 -0.11
C ILE A 139 18.31 11.56 -0.05
N THR A 140 18.94 12.24 0.91
CA THR A 140 19.00 13.71 0.97
C THR A 140 20.31 14.26 0.40
N ASN A 141 21.23 13.38 -0.02
CA ASN A 141 22.53 13.74 -0.58
C ASN A 141 22.60 13.39 -2.08
N SER A 142 22.44 14.39 -2.94
CA SER A 142 22.46 14.25 -4.40
C SER A 142 23.74 13.60 -4.95
N SER A 143 24.88 13.78 -4.28
CA SER A 143 26.14 13.16 -4.70
C SER A 143 26.09 11.64 -4.51
N GLN A 144 25.60 11.17 -3.36
CA GLN A 144 25.44 9.74 -3.09
C GLN A 144 24.41 9.11 -4.02
N ILE A 145 23.30 9.80 -4.29
CA ILE A 145 22.28 9.36 -5.26
C ILE A 145 22.90 9.17 -6.66
N THR A 146 23.71 10.12 -7.11
CA THR A 146 24.38 10.06 -8.42
C THR A 146 25.41 8.94 -8.48
N GLN A 147 26.21 8.74 -7.43
CA GLN A 147 27.17 7.64 -7.34
C GLN A 147 26.46 6.28 -7.38
N ALA A 148 25.36 6.13 -6.63
CA ALA A 148 24.54 4.92 -6.66
C ALA A 148 23.94 4.66 -8.05
N LEU A 149 23.49 5.70 -8.76
CA LEU A 149 23.01 5.57 -10.14
C LEU A 149 24.11 5.01 -11.05
N GLN A 150 25.30 5.60 -11.04
CA GLN A 150 26.43 5.17 -11.88
C GLN A 150 26.82 3.72 -11.60
N TYR A 151 26.89 3.37 -10.31
CA TYR A 151 27.19 2.00 -9.89
C TYR A 151 26.12 1.03 -10.39
N ILE A 152 24.84 1.27 -10.10
CA ILE A 152 23.74 0.39 -10.48
C ILE A 152 23.65 0.25 -12.00
N GLN A 153 23.79 1.35 -12.73
CA GLN A 153 23.80 1.35 -14.20
C GLN A 153 24.92 0.45 -14.76
N SER A 154 26.12 0.48 -14.16
CA SER A 154 27.23 -0.41 -14.55
C SER A 154 26.91 -1.91 -14.33
N GLN A 155 26.09 -2.22 -13.32
CA GLN A 155 25.73 -3.60 -12.95
C GLN A 155 24.51 -4.12 -13.73
N THR A 156 23.57 -3.25 -14.10
CA THR A 156 22.34 -3.65 -14.81
C THR A 156 22.47 -3.53 -16.32
N GLY A 157 23.36 -2.67 -16.83
CA GLY A 157 23.54 -2.42 -18.26
C GLY A 157 22.20 -2.14 -18.94
N GLU A 158 21.93 -2.83 -20.05
CA GLU A 158 20.72 -2.63 -20.85
C GLU A 158 19.43 -3.18 -20.23
N THR A 159 19.53 -4.03 -19.20
CA THR A 159 18.33 -4.58 -18.52
C THR A 159 17.61 -3.55 -17.66
N GLY A 160 18.32 -2.48 -17.27
CA GLY A 160 17.79 -1.42 -16.40
C GLY A 160 17.47 -1.88 -14.98
N LEU A 161 16.76 -1.03 -14.26
CA LEU A 161 16.35 -1.28 -12.88
C LEU A 161 14.89 -1.71 -12.87
N TRP A 162 14.58 -2.94 -12.48
CA TRP A 162 13.21 -3.45 -12.56
C TRP A 162 12.29 -2.86 -11.49
N ALA A 163 12.80 -2.61 -10.28
CA ALA A 163 12.01 -1.94 -9.25
C ALA A 163 12.84 -0.94 -8.43
N LEU A 164 12.21 0.17 -8.08
CA LEU A 164 12.68 1.11 -7.06
C LEU A 164 11.67 1.14 -5.93
N VAL A 165 12.12 0.83 -4.71
CA VAL A 165 11.34 0.87 -3.49
C VAL A 165 11.80 2.04 -2.63
N ASN A 166 11.03 3.14 -2.64
CA ASN A 166 11.22 4.27 -1.75
C ASN A 166 10.63 3.94 -0.38
N ASN A 167 11.46 3.34 0.47
CA ASN A 167 11.10 2.94 1.83
C ASN A 167 11.72 3.85 2.90
N ALA A 168 12.89 4.46 2.63
CA ALA A 168 13.55 5.37 3.57
C ALA A 168 12.59 6.46 4.07
N GLY A 169 12.56 6.63 5.40
CA GLY A 169 11.69 7.62 6.03
C GLY A 169 11.98 7.80 7.51
N VAL A 170 11.56 8.96 8.03
CA VAL A 170 11.69 9.35 9.43
C VAL A 170 10.34 9.82 9.97
N LEU A 171 10.05 9.48 11.22
CA LEU A 171 8.85 9.92 11.92
C LEU A 171 8.95 11.38 12.43
N GLY A 172 10.16 11.78 12.83
CA GLY A 172 10.35 13.01 13.59
C GLY A 172 9.93 12.85 15.05
N TYR A 173 9.42 13.91 15.67
CA TYR A 173 8.88 13.87 17.04
C TYR A 173 7.36 13.74 17.01
N VAL A 174 6.82 12.93 17.93
CA VAL A 174 5.38 12.82 18.15
C VAL A 174 4.97 13.87 19.16
N CYS A 175 4.34 14.94 18.68
CA CYS A 175 3.84 16.02 19.52
C CYS A 175 2.78 16.84 18.77
N ASP A 176 2.05 17.69 19.49
CA ASP A 176 1.09 18.58 18.85
C ASP A 176 1.77 19.45 17.78
N GLY A 177 1.05 19.65 16.67
CA GLY A 177 1.64 20.30 15.49
C GLY A 177 2.10 21.72 15.77
N GLU A 178 1.46 22.43 16.71
CA GLU A 178 1.78 23.80 17.09
C GLU A 178 3.10 23.93 17.86
N ILE A 179 3.52 22.89 18.59
CA ILE A 179 4.78 22.87 19.35
C ILE A 179 5.91 22.19 18.60
N LEU A 180 5.62 21.50 17.50
CA LEU A 180 6.64 20.82 16.69
C LEU A 180 7.56 21.86 16.02
N PRO A 181 8.89 21.84 16.28
CA PRO A 181 9.79 22.82 15.68
C PRO A 181 9.81 22.70 14.15
N ILE A 182 9.84 23.84 13.43
CA ILE A 182 9.81 23.86 11.95
C ILE A 182 10.93 23.03 11.31
N LYS A 183 12.09 22.93 11.97
CA LYS A 183 13.19 22.07 11.52
C LYS A 183 12.80 20.59 11.41
N MET A 184 11.86 20.11 12.22
CA MET A 184 11.38 18.73 12.17
C MET A 184 10.38 18.53 11.03
N TYR A 185 9.54 19.52 10.74
CA TYR A 185 8.72 19.52 9.52
C TYR A 185 9.60 19.44 8.27
N LYS A 186 10.62 20.30 8.18
CA LYS A 186 11.59 20.29 7.08
C LYS A 186 12.26 18.93 6.96
N LYS A 187 12.83 18.39 8.04
CA LYS A 187 13.46 17.05 8.03
C LYS A 187 12.52 15.95 7.54
N CYS A 188 11.26 15.94 7.99
CA CYS A 188 10.27 14.96 7.55
C CYS A 188 9.93 15.11 6.06
N LEU A 189 9.84 16.34 5.55
CA LEU A 189 9.62 16.61 4.13
C LEU A 189 10.85 16.26 3.28
N ASP A 190 12.04 16.65 3.73
CA ASP A 190 13.29 16.45 3.03
C ASP A 190 13.55 14.95 2.82
N VAL A 191 13.35 14.12 3.84
CA VAL A 191 13.56 12.67 3.74
C VAL A 191 12.37 11.97 3.08
N ASN A 192 11.17 12.09 3.65
CA ASN A 192 10.03 11.23 3.26
C ASN A 192 9.41 11.64 1.93
N PHE A 193 9.66 12.86 1.47
CA PHE A 193 9.08 13.38 0.24
C PHE A 193 10.15 13.80 -0.77
N ILE A 194 10.93 14.85 -0.49
CA ILE A 194 11.87 15.42 -1.46
C ILE A 194 12.93 14.39 -1.88
N GLY A 195 13.55 13.68 -0.95
CA GLY A 195 14.53 12.65 -1.26
C GLY A 195 13.94 11.49 -2.06
N SER A 196 12.70 11.08 -1.75
CA SER A 196 11.96 10.07 -2.54
C SER A 196 11.64 10.57 -3.97
N VAL A 197 11.36 11.86 -4.14
CA VAL A 197 11.16 12.48 -5.46
C VAL A 197 12.47 12.51 -6.25
N GLU A 198 13.56 12.97 -5.63
CA GLU A 198 14.87 13.10 -6.29
C GLU A 198 15.38 11.74 -6.76
N ILE A 199 15.39 10.72 -5.89
CA ILE A 199 15.82 9.38 -6.28
C ILE A 199 14.93 8.79 -7.37
N THR A 200 13.62 9.05 -7.32
CA THR A 200 12.70 8.64 -8.39
C THR A 200 13.10 9.27 -9.71
N GLN A 201 13.39 10.58 -9.74
CA GLN A 201 13.77 11.29 -10.96
C GLN A 201 15.10 10.77 -11.53
N VAL A 202 16.10 10.56 -10.67
CA VAL A 202 17.43 10.09 -11.07
C VAL A 202 17.40 8.68 -11.65
N PHE A 203 16.65 7.76 -11.03
CA PHE A 203 16.59 6.36 -11.46
C PHE A 203 15.53 6.09 -12.54
N LEU A 204 14.69 7.08 -12.86
CA LEU A 204 13.59 6.93 -13.82
C LEU A 204 14.02 6.39 -15.19
N PRO A 205 15.17 6.80 -15.78
CA PRO A 205 15.63 6.24 -17.06
C PRO A 205 15.82 4.73 -17.00
N LEU A 206 16.44 4.21 -15.93
CA LEU A 206 16.66 2.77 -15.74
C LEU A 206 15.35 2.00 -15.52
N ILE A 207 14.39 2.61 -14.82
CA ILE A 207 13.07 2.00 -14.57
C ILE A 207 12.24 1.97 -15.86
N ARG A 208 12.32 3.01 -16.69
CA ARG A 208 11.64 3.04 -18.00
C ARG A 208 12.21 1.98 -18.94
N GLN A 209 13.52 1.82 -18.96
CA GLN A 209 14.20 0.82 -19.78
C GLN A 209 13.71 -0.61 -19.46
N SER A 210 13.55 -0.93 -18.18
CA SER A 210 13.08 -2.24 -17.73
C SER A 210 11.55 -2.42 -17.83
N LYS A 211 10.80 -1.36 -18.17
CA LYS A 211 9.33 -1.25 -18.00
C LYS A 211 8.91 -1.71 -16.60
N GLY A 212 9.69 -1.26 -15.63
CA GLY A 212 9.66 -1.73 -14.26
C GLY A 212 8.56 -1.07 -13.43
N ARG A 213 8.88 -0.88 -12.15
CA ARG A 213 7.94 -0.41 -11.15
C ARG A 213 8.56 0.50 -10.10
N LEU A 214 7.79 1.50 -9.70
CA LEU A 214 8.09 2.40 -8.60
C LEU A 214 7.15 2.07 -7.44
N ILE A 215 7.71 1.77 -6.28
CA ILE A 215 6.96 1.43 -5.08
C ILE A 215 7.31 2.48 -4.02
N ASN A 216 6.30 3.23 -3.58
CA ASN A 216 6.46 4.25 -2.54
C ASN A 216 5.79 3.78 -1.25
N ILE A 217 6.58 3.66 -0.18
CA ILE A 217 6.06 3.33 1.15
C ILE A 217 5.59 4.63 1.81
N SER A 218 4.28 4.83 1.84
CA SER A 218 3.64 5.93 2.53
C SER A 218 3.22 5.53 3.95
N SER A 219 2.05 5.97 4.41
CA SER A 219 1.44 5.63 5.70
C SER A 219 -0.04 5.98 5.68
N MET A 220 -0.83 5.32 6.53
CA MET A 220 -2.20 5.72 6.85
C MET A 220 -2.27 7.18 7.36
N ALA A 221 -1.23 7.66 8.05
CA ALA A 221 -1.14 9.04 8.54
C ALA A 221 -1.08 10.10 7.41
N GLY A 222 -0.78 9.67 6.17
CA GLY A 222 -0.82 10.55 5.00
C GLY A 222 -2.22 10.70 4.39
N GLU A 223 -3.16 9.83 4.74
CA GLU A 223 -4.54 9.86 4.23
C GLU A 223 -5.52 10.39 5.28
N VAL A 224 -5.30 10.00 6.53
CA VAL A 224 -6.09 10.46 7.67
C VAL A 224 -5.20 11.31 8.59
N PRO A 225 -5.55 12.57 8.88
CA PRO A 225 -4.83 13.37 9.85
C PRO A 225 -4.89 12.75 11.25
N LEU A 226 -3.74 12.37 11.80
CA LEU A 226 -3.62 11.81 13.14
C LEU A 226 -2.97 12.84 14.10
N PRO A 227 -3.57 13.10 15.27
CA PRO A 227 -2.94 13.93 16.31
C PRO A 227 -1.55 13.41 16.66
N GLY A 228 -0.60 14.34 16.91
CA GLY A 228 0.79 13.99 17.19
C GLY A 228 1.68 13.78 15.95
N PHE A 229 1.11 13.62 14.75
CA PHE A 229 1.85 13.29 13.52
C PHE A 229 1.84 14.41 12.48
N ALA A 230 1.68 15.67 12.85
CA ALA A 230 1.49 16.78 11.90
C ALA A 230 2.59 16.84 10.82
N GLY A 231 3.86 16.81 11.21
CA GLY A 231 4.98 16.87 10.26
C GLY A 231 5.15 15.59 9.41
N TYR A 232 4.99 14.43 10.03
CA TYR A 232 5.08 13.13 9.35
C TYR A 232 3.93 12.88 8.39
N GLY A 233 2.70 13.08 8.86
CA GLY A 233 1.48 12.92 8.09
C GLY A 233 1.47 13.85 6.88
N ALA A 234 1.90 15.11 7.04
CA ALA A 234 2.04 16.04 5.92
C ALA A 234 3.02 15.54 4.85
N SER A 235 4.19 15.00 5.24
CA SER A 235 5.16 14.49 4.26
C SER A 235 4.69 13.21 3.57
N LYS A 236 4.00 12.31 4.29
CA LYS A 236 3.40 11.10 3.70
C LYS A 236 2.19 11.41 2.81
N ALA A 237 1.40 12.44 3.13
CA ALA A 237 0.33 12.94 2.27
C ALA A 237 0.88 13.52 0.95
N ALA A 238 1.98 14.29 1.03
CA ALA A 238 2.67 14.81 -0.15
C ALA A 238 3.15 13.67 -1.07
N LEU A 239 3.74 12.62 -0.48
CA LEU A 239 4.17 11.44 -1.23
C LEU A 239 3.01 10.70 -1.91
N ILE A 240 1.84 10.58 -1.27
CA ILE A 240 0.63 9.98 -1.88
C ILE A 240 0.20 10.78 -3.11
N SER A 241 0.09 12.10 -2.97
CA SER A 241 -0.32 12.99 -4.06
C SER A 241 0.65 12.91 -5.25
N PHE A 242 1.96 13.01 -4.99
CA PHE A 242 2.99 12.84 -6.01
C PHE A 242 2.90 11.50 -6.72
N SER A 243 2.72 10.42 -5.96
CA SER A 243 2.61 9.06 -6.50
C SER A 243 1.38 8.90 -7.41
N GLY A 244 0.25 9.56 -7.08
CA GLY A 244 -0.94 9.57 -7.91
C GLY A 244 -0.74 10.28 -9.25
N THR A 245 0.01 11.39 -9.25
CA THR A 245 0.35 12.15 -10.47
C THR A 245 1.34 11.37 -11.34
N ILE A 246 2.47 10.94 -10.77
CA ILE A 246 3.53 10.28 -11.53
C ILE A 246 3.08 8.93 -12.10
N ARG A 247 2.13 8.25 -11.45
CA ARG A 247 1.46 7.05 -11.99
C ARG A 247 0.82 7.31 -13.35
N GLN A 248 0.12 8.42 -13.51
CA GLN A 248 -0.54 8.78 -14.76
C GLN A 248 0.50 9.14 -15.82
N GLU A 249 1.50 9.92 -15.45
CA GLU A 249 2.57 10.36 -16.37
C GLU A 249 3.40 9.19 -16.90
N LEU A 250 3.67 8.19 -16.04
CA LEU A 250 4.48 7.01 -16.33
C LEU A 250 3.73 5.87 -17.00
N SER A 251 2.40 5.89 -16.98
CA SER A 251 1.56 4.86 -17.61
C SER A 251 1.89 4.62 -19.08
N ARG A 252 2.12 5.69 -19.85
CA ARG A 252 2.51 5.65 -21.28
C ARG A 252 3.86 4.98 -21.54
N TRP A 253 4.71 4.92 -20.52
CA TRP A 253 6.03 4.29 -20.57
C TRP A 253 6.01 2.83 -20.11
N GLY A 254 4.84 2.29 -19.76
CA GLY A 254 4.69 0.93 -19.25
C GLY A 254 5.18 0.74 -17.81
N VAL A 255 5.60 1.81 -17.13
CA VAL A 255 6.07 1.74 -15.74
C VAL A 255 4.88 1.76 -14.78
N LYS A 256 4.86 0.82 -13.82
CA LYS A 256 3.80 0.75 -12.80
C LYS A 256 4.22 1.54 -11.56
N VAL A 257 3.30 2.32 -11.00
CA VAL A 257 3.54 3.06 -9.76
C VAL A 257 2.59 2.58 -8.67
N ILE A 258 3.15 2.13 -7.56
CA ILE A 258 2.46 1.54 -6.43
C ILE A 258 2.68 2.41 -5.19
N ILE A 259 1.63 2.55 -4.38
CA ILE A 259 1.71 3.17 -3.07
C ILE A 259 1.29 2.11 -2.06
N ILE A 260 2.09 1.94 -1.02
CA ILE A 260 1.78 1.06 0.11
C ILE A 260 1.60 1.95 1.33
N GLN A 261 0.53 1.76 2.08
CA GLN A 261 0.20 2.59 3.25
C GLN A 261 0.10 1.71 4.49
N PRO A 262 1.23 1.43 5.16
CA PRO A 262 1.20 0.69 6.42
C PRO A 262 0.44 1.46 7.51
N GLY A 263 -0.23 0.70 8.37
CA GLY A 263 -0.78 1.16 9.65
C GLY A 263 0.27 1.13 10.76
N GLY A 264 -0.14 0.80 11.99
CA GLY A 264 0.78 0.61 13.11
C GLY A 264 1.54 -0.70 13.00
N PHE A 265 2.85 -0.63 12.77
CA PHE A 265 3.76 -1.78 12.73
C PHE A 265 5.01 -1.49 13.57
N LYS A 266 5.66 -2.54 14.07
CA LYS A 266 6.80 -2.41 14.99
C LYS A 266 8.08 -2.19 14.19
N THR A 267 8.29 -0.97 13.73
CA THR A 267 9.55 -0.60 13.05
C THR A 267 10.44 0.26 13.95
N SER A 268 11.74 0.28 13.65
CA SER A 268 12.73 1.17 14.28
C SER A 268 12.34 2.66 14.18
N VAL A 269 11.56 3.03 13.15
CA VAL A 269 10.98 4.38 12.97
C VAL A 269 10.08 4.76 14.16
N CYS A 270 9.44 3.78 14.80
CA CYS A 270 8.60 3.96 15.99
C CYS A 270 9.39 3.89 17.31
N ASN A 271 10.66 3.45 17.29
CA ASN A 271 11.51 3.34 18.49
C ASN A 271 12.26 4.65 18.78
N LEU A 272 11.51 5.66 19.23
CA LEU A 272 12.10 6.83 19.88
C LEU A 272 12.36 6.47 21.35
N ARG A 273 13.64 6.32 21.72
CA ARG A 273 14.19 6.20 23.10
C ARG A 273 13.14 6.05 24.21
N GLY A 274 12.66 4.83 24.43
CA GLY A 274 12.09 4.38 25.71
C GLY A 274 10.57 4.30 25.84
N ASN A 275 9.76 4.83 24.93
CA ASN A 275 8.30 4.65 24.98
C ASN A 275 7.74 4.34 23.59
N SER A 276 7.41 3.07 23.33
CA SER A 276 6.68 2.64 22.14
C SER A 276 5.24 3.14 22.21
N CYS A 277 4.85 4.03 21.29
CA CYS A 277 3.49 4.58 21.19
C CYS A 277 2.46 3.62 20.57
N CYS A 278 2.87 2.44 20.12
CA CYS A 278 2.01 1.47 19.44
C CYS A 278 1.72 0.28 20.37
N PRO A 279 0.46 -0.20 20.45
CA PRO A 279 0.13 -1.46 21.11
C PRO A 279 0.98 -2.60 20.54
N THR A 280 1.46 -3.45 21.43
CA THR A 280 2.33 -4.60 21.14
C THR A 280 1.50 -5.76 20.58
N ASP A 281 1.18 -5.74 19.30
CA ASP A 281 0.68 -6.93 18.60
C ASP A 281 1.65 -7.29 17.47
N GLU A 282 1.93 -8.59 17.37
CA GLU A 282 3.04 -9.20 16.64
C GLU A 282 2.85 -9.22 15.11
N ASP A 283 4.00 -9.11 14.43
CA ASP A 283 4.32 -9.59 13.07
C ASP A 283 4.50 -8.53 11.96
N ASP A 284 5.77 -8.20 11.68
CA ASP A 284 6.19 -7.31 10.58
C ASP A 284 6.15 -8.00 9.19
N SER A 285 5.85 -9.32 9.15
CA SER A 285 5.76 -10.11 7.92
C SER A 285 4.71 -9.61 6.92
N GLY A 286 3.62 -9.00 7.41
CA GLY A 286 2.48 -8.58 6.59
C GLY A 286 2.83 -7.48 5.58
N VAL A 287 3.68 -6.51 5.93
CA VAL A 287 4.07 -5.43 5.00
C VAL A 287 5.07 -5.93 3.97
N VAL A 288 5.99 -6.81 4.37
CA VAL A 288 6.88 -7.50 3.43
C VAL A 288 6.04 -8.28 2.42
N GLN A 289 5.02 -9.01 2.90
CA GLN A 289 4.08 -9.74 2.05
C GLN A 289 3.26 -8.82 1.14
N ILE A 290 2.88 -7.62 1.58
CA ILE A 290 2.19 -6.63 0.73
C ILE A 290 3.13 -6.02 -0.31
N CYS A 291 4.32 -5.56 0.08
CA CYS A 291 5.38 -5.12 -0.84
C CYS A 291 5.65 -6.17 -1.90
N MET A 292 5.62 -7.43 -1.49
CA MET A 292 5.76 -8.59 -2.32
C MET A 292 4.59 -8.85 -3.23
N GLU A 293 3.35 -8.79 -2.76
CA GLU A 293 2.16 -8.87 -3.62
C GLU A 293 2.22 -7.79 -4.70
N PHE A 294 2.62 -6.57 -4.32
CA PHE A 294 2.77 -5.48 -5.28
C PHE A 294 3.99 -5.61 -6.20
N LEU A 295 5.09 -6.21 -5.73
CA LEU A 295 6.25 -6.57 -6.54
C LEU A 295 5.96 -7.80 -7.40
N CYS A 296 5.02 -8.67 -7.03
CA CYS A 296 4.72 -9.94 -7.69
C CYS A 296 3.43 -9.96 -8.50
N GLY A 297 2.53 -8.97 -8.41
CA GLY A 297 1.26 -9.03 -9.14
C GLY A 297 0.36 -7.80 -8.91
N SER A 298 -0.73 -7.75 -9.66
CA SER A 298 -1.75 -6.69 -9.79
C SER A 298 -2.13 -5.89 -8.54
N GLN A 299 -2.57 -4.64 -8.75
CA GLN A 299 -3.27 -3.77 -7.78
C GLN A 299 -4.13 -4.56 -6.79
N ILE A 300 -3.65 -4.70 -5.56
CA ILE A 300 -4.49 -5.13 -4.44
C ILE A 300 -4.66 -3.90 -3.55
N PHE A 301 -5.82 -3.27 -3.66
CA PHE A 301 -6.35 -2.42 -2.61
C PHE A 301 -6.57 -3.32 -1.38
N TRP A 302 -5.88 -3.07 -0.28
CA TRP A 302 -6.28 -3.60 1.02
C TRP A 302 -6.39 -2.49 2.05
N ALA A 303 -7.61 -2.41 2.59
CA ALA A 303 -7.93 -1.92 3.91
C ALA A 303 -7.40 -2.92 4.94
N ALA A 304 -6.70 -2.45 5.96
CA ALA A 304 -6.47 -3.24 7.16
C ALA A 304 -7.78 -3.24 7.97
N GLU A 305 -8.53 -4.33 7.89
CA GLU A 305 -9.66 -4.62 8.77
C GLU A 305 -9.11 -5.28 10.04
N SER A 306 -8.71 -4.46 11.01
CA SER A 306 -8.39 -4.91 12.37
C SER A 306 -8.94 -3.95 13.42
N SER A 307 -10.19 -3.52 13.26
CA SER A 307 -11.08 -3.07 14.34
C SER A 307 -12.43 -2.72 13.72
N GLY A 308 -13.46 -3.51 14.03
CA GLY A 308 -14.76 -3.46 13.37
C GLY A 308 -15.39 -2.07 13.32
N ILE A 309 -15.29 -1.41 12.16
CA ILE A 309 -16.17 -0.34 11.69
C ILE A 309 -16.30 -0.52 10.17
N ALA A 310 -17.49 -0.91 9.72
CA ALA A 310 -17.80 -1.11 8.31
C ALA A 310 -17.66 0.21 7.50
N LEU A 311 -16.94 0.19 6.38
CA LEU A 311 -16.91 1.31 5.43
C LEU A 311 -17.25 0.87 4.00
N ARG A 312 -18.17 1.64 3.41
CA ARG A 312 -18.81 1.42 2.11
C ARG A 312 -17.86 1.74 0.95
N ARG A 313 -18.00 0.95 -0.12
CA ARG A 313 -17.69 1.33 -1.51
C ARG A 313 -18.23 2.73 -1.83
N THR A 314 -17.37 3.61 -2.33
CA THR A 314 -17.77 4.63 -3.30
C THR A 314 -16.94 4.44 -4.55
N SER A 315 -17.48 3.63 -5.47
CA SER A 315 -17.14 3.73 -6.88
C SER A 315 -17.67 5.05 -7.44
N SER A 316 -17.02 5.50 -8.51
CA SER A 316 -17.33 6.66 -9.34
C SER A 316 -16.58 7.94 -8.97
N ALA A 317 -15.70 8.30 -9.91
CA ALA A 317 -15.31 9.67 -10.18
C ALA A 317 -16.54 10.59 -10.18
N VAL A 318 -16.32 11.84 -9.75
CA VAL A 318 -17.30 12.93 -9.57
C VAL A 318 -18.10 12.84 -8.26
N CYS A 319 -17.71 13.60 -7.22
CA CYS A 319 -18.63 14.53 -6.54
C CYS A 319 -18.02 15.24 -5.31
N LEU A 320 -18.18 16.57 -5.33
CA LEU A 320 -18.83 17.39 -4.29
C LEU A 320 -18.39 17.25 -2.83
N ARG A 321 -17.88 18.39 -2.32
CA ARG A 321 -17.94 18.85 -0.92
C ARG A 321 -19.06 18.16 -0.13
N LYS A 322 -18.70 17.34 0.86
CA LYS A 322 -19.57 17.05 2.00
C LYS A 322 -19.01 17.71 3.26
N ARG A 323 -19.80 18.67 3.73
CA ARG A 323 -19.70 19.43 4.96
C ARG A 323 -19.83 18.47 6.15
N TRP A 324 -18.77 18.31 6.94
CA TRP A 324 -18.85 17.67 8.25
C TRP A 324 -19.62 18.58 9.21
N ARG A 325 -20.74 18.09 9.73
CA ARG A 325 -21.51 18.69 10.82
C ARG A 325 -21.20 17.83 12.05
N LEU A 326 -20.36 18.34 12.95
CA LEU A 326 -20.08 17.68 14.23
C LEU A 326 -21.36 17.72 15.07
N THR A 327 -21.89 16.56 15.43
CA THR A 327 -22.84 16.43 16.52
C THR A 327 -22.06 16.07 17.78
N GLU A 328 -22.03 16.99 18.73
CA GLU A 328 -21.54 16.76 20.10
C GLU A 328 -22.34 15.62 20.74
N LYS A 329 -21.64 14.57 21.17
CA LYS A 329 -22.10 13.72 22.27
C LYS A 329 -21.02 13.74 23.34
N SER A 330 -21.30 14.49 24.40
CA SER A 330 -20.59 14.47 25.66
C SER A 330 -20.59 13.04 26.23
N THR A 331 -19.41 12.47 26.41
CA THR A 331 -19.20 11.37 27.37
C THR A 331 -18.14 11.83 28.35
N SER A 332 -18.60 12.15 29.55
CA SER A 332 -17.80 12.46 30.71
C SER A 332 -17.12 11.19 31.21
N ALA A 333 -15.81 11.06 31.00
CA ALA A 333 -14.97 10.15 31.76
C ALA A 333 -14.22 10.95 32.83
N GLN A 334 -14.49 10.62 34.09
CA GLN A 334 -13.86 11.22 35.27
C GLN A 334 -12.37 10.87 35.30
N CYS A 335 -11.49 11.87 35.19
CA CYS A 335 -10.10 11.75 35.60
C CYS A 335 -10.00 11.92 37.12
N SER A 336 -9.70 10.84 37.82
CA SER A 336 -9.29 10.86 39.23
C SER A 336 -7.93 11.52 39.37
N SER A 337 -7.92 12.65 40.08
CA SER A 337 -6.87 13.22 40.95
C SER A 337 -5.42 13.20 40.47
N GLY A 338 -4.83 14.40 40.31
CA GLY A 338 -3.42 14.52 40.65
C GLY A 338 -2.57 15.68 40.14
N TRP A 339 -3.07 16.78 39.55
CA TRP A 339 -2.20 17.95 39.31
C TRP A 339 -2.95 19.27 39.52
N SER A 340 -2.51 19.99 40.55
CA SER A 340 -2.92 21.34 40.90
C SER A 340 -2.33 22.38 39.96
N THR A 341 -3.15 23.39 39.66
CA THR A 341 -2.84 24.73 39.13
C THR A 341 -2.31 24.85 37.69
N CYS A 342 -3.21 25.13 36.75
CA CYS A 342 -2.93 25.98 35.58
C CYS A 342 -4.22 26.78 35.23
N PRO A 343 -4.14 28.07 34.83
CA PRO A 343 -5.29 28.98 34.82
C PRO A 343 -6.32 28.64 33.75
N GLN A 344 -7.61 28.74 34.10
CA GLN A 344 -8.73 28.68 33.16
C GLN A 344 -8.63 29.80 32.12
N TYR A 345 -8.33 29.46 30.87
CA TYR A 345 -8.55 30.35 29.72
C TYR A 345 -9.91 30.00 29.09
N GLN A 346 -10.95 30.74 29.44
CA GLN A 346 -12.23 30.71 28.72
C GLN A 346 -12.10 31.49 27.41
N ALA A 347 -11.83 30.80 26.30
CA ALA A 347 -11.94 31.39 24.98
C ALA A 347 -13.40 31.34 24.50
N GLN A 348 -14.11 32.47 24.63
CA GLN A 348 -15.38 32.73 23.95
C GLN A 348 -15.14 32.75 22.42
N THR A 349 -15.51 31.69 21.72
CA THR A 349 -15.51 31.65 20.26
C THR A 349 -16.78 32.30 19.70
N ARG A 350 -16.79 33.63 19.61
CA ARG A 350 -17.70 34.34 18.68
C ARG A 350 -17.18 34.16 17.27
N GLY A 351 -18.03 33.59 16.41
CA GLY A 351 -17.68 33.17 15.07
C GLY A 351 -17.21 34.27 14.13
N ARG A 352 -16.31 33.87 13.23
CA ARG A 352 -16.32 34.20 11.80
C ARG A 352 -15.32 33.30 11.09
N PHE A 353 -15.84 32.26 10.44
CA PHE A 353 -15.09 31.39 9.55
C PHE A 353 -14.66 32.20 8.32
N TRP A 354 -13.37 32.49 8.20
CA TRP A 354 -12.73 32.73 6.90
C TRP A 354 -11.88 31.50 6.60
N ARG A 355 -12.21 30.81 5.50
CA ARG A 355 -11.32 29.81 4.88
C ARG A 355 -10.38 30.56 3.96
N LEU A 356 -9.07 30.36 4.15
CA LEU A 356 -8.10 30.39 3.06
C LEU A 356 -7.73 28.94 2.74
#